data_AF-A0AAU5WNK1-F1
#
_entry.id   AF-A0AAU5WNK1-F1
#
_cell.length_a   1.000
_cell.length_b   1.000
_cell.length_c   1.000
_cell.angle_alpha   90.00
_cell.angle_beta   90.00
_cell.angle_gamma   90.00
#
_symmetry.space_group_name_H-M   'P 1'
#
loop_
_entity.id
_entity.type
_entity.pdbx_description
1 polymer ?
#
loop_
_entity_poly.entity_id
_entity_poly.type
_entity_poly.pdbx_seq_one_letter_code
_entity_poly.pdbx_strand_id
1 'polypeptide(L)'
;MDPARYDALLLVSFGGPEGPDDVMPFLENVTRGRGIPRERLESVAEHYHLFGGVSPINAQCRELKAAIEADLEDHDVDLPVYWGNRNWQPHLADTVRQMKDDGVRHAAAFVTSAYSGYSCDDQYVEDIERAREQVPDAPRIDKLPVYCLRPGFIDPFVDAAKSALTRIPHGANLVFTAHSVPLAQPGRARYVAELEQVAAAVAERAAPGAPWSLVYQSRSGPPSQPWLEPDVCDHLERLHAEGVGAVVVVPVGFVSDHMEVKYDLDHQAADRAAALGLAYTRAATPHTDPRFVALARELLLERSDHRT
;
A
#
# COMPACT_ATOMS: atom_id res chain seq x y z
N MET A 1 -3.14 -19.36 27.25
CA MET A 1 -1.87 -19.38 26.50
C MET A 1 -1.28 -18.00 26.66
N ASP A 2 0.00 -17.89 27.03
CA ASP A 2 0.65 -16.63 27.37
C ASP A 2 0.76 -15.74 26.12
N PRO A 3 -0.02 -14.65 26.00
CA PRO A 3 -0.06 -13.83 24.79
C PRO A 3 1.20 -12.96 24.59
N ALA A 4 2.05 -12.78 25.60
CA ALA A 4 3.06 -11.73 25.55
C ALA A 4 4.44 -12.25 25.13
N ARG A 5 4.56 -12.68 23.86
CA ARG A 5 5.90 -12.83 23.22
C ARG A 5 6.43 -11.48 22.71
N TYR A 6 5.53 -10.54 22.47
CA TYR A 6 5.82 -9.18 22.04
C TYR A 6 5.26 -8.22 23.09
N ASP A 7 5.96 -7.13 23.36
CA ASP A 7 5.53 -6.05 24.25
C ASP A 7 4.77 -4.96 23.48
N ALA A 8 4.84 -4.95 22.15
CA ALA A 8 4.13 -3.99 21.30
C ALA A 8 3.91 -4.50 19.86
N LEU A 9 2.93 -3.91 19.19
CA LEU A 9 2.77 -3.95 17.74
C LEU A 9 3.17 -2.59 17.14
N LEU A 10 3.99 -2.60 16.09
CA LEU A 10 4.41 -1.42 15.36
C LEU A 10 3.81 -1.44 13.95
N LEU A 11 2.90 -0.52 13.65
CA LEU A 11 2.45 -0.24 12.30
C LEU A 11 3.54 0.56 11.56
N VAL A 12 4.04 0.03 10.45
CA VAL A 12 5.03 0.72 9.61
C VAL A 12 4.44 1.06 8.25
N SER A 13 4.43 2.35 7.90
CA SER A 13 3.93 2.81 6.61
C SER A 13 4.91 3.74 5.89
N PHE A 14 4.54 4.18 4.68
CA PHE A 14 5.37 5.05 3.85
C PHE A 14 5.45 6.47 4.42
N GLY A 15 4.33 7.00 4.91
CA GLY A 15 4.16 8.39 5.32
C GLY A 15 3.94 9.35 4.15
N GLY A 16 3.27 10.46 4.41
CA GLY A 16 3.04 11.49 3.40
C GLY A 16 2.79 12.87 4.02
N PRO A 17 2.92 13.94 3.24
CA PRO A 17 2.77 15.32 3.72
C PRO A 17 1.37 15.56 4.28
N GLU A 18 1.27 16.34 5.35
CA GLU A 18 -0.01 16.69 6.00
C GLU A 18 -0.41 18.15 5.79
N GLY A 19 0.29 18.84 4.87
CA GLY A 19 0.01 20.20 4.48
C GLY A 19 0.91 20.66 3.32
N PRO A 20 0.62 21.83 2.72
CA PRO A 20 1.36 22.34 1.57
C PRO A 20 2.84 22.58 1.86
N ASP A 21 3.16 23.01 3.09
CA ASP A 21 4.54 23.27 3.53
C ASP A 21 5.36 21.98 3.71
N ASP A 22 4.70 20.83 3.86
CA ASP A 22 5.34 19.53 4.01
C ASP A 22 5.77 18.92 2.66
N VAL A 23 5.14 19.31 1.55
CA VAL A 23 5.25 18.63 0.25
C VAL A 23 6.70 18.59 -0.23
N MET A 24 7.36 19.76 -0.33
CA MET A 24 8.73 19.82 -0.83
C MET A 24 9.73 19.11 0.11
N PRO A 25 9.73 19.36 1.43
CA PRO A 25 10.55 18.60 2.37
C PRO A 25 10.35 17.07 2.29
N PHE A 26 9.11 16.63 2.12
CA PHE A 26 8.78 15.22 1.95
C PHE A 26 9.39 14.64 0.67
N LEU A 27 9.22 15.31 -0.47
CA LEU A 27 9.76 14.88 -1.76
C LEU A 27 11.31 14.85 -1.75
N GLU A 28 11.94 15.84 -1.13
CA GLU A 28 13.40 15.88 -0.93
C GLU A 28 13.88 14.72 -0.04
N ASN A 29 13.10 14.32 0.96
CA ASN A 29 13.41 13.16 1.80
C ASN A 29 13.28 11.84 1.02
N VAL A 30 12.15 11.62 0.33
CA VAL A 30 11.88 10.40 -0.48
C VAL A 30 12.94 10.21 -1.57
N THR A 31 13.44 11.30 -2.14
CA THR A 31 14.40 11.29 -3.24
C THR A 31 15.86 11.47 -2.81
N ARG A 32 16.13 11.48 -1.50
CA ARG A 32 17.48 11.66 -0.95
C ARG A 32 18.45 10.64 -1.56
N GLY A 33 19.58 11.16 -2.06
CA GLY A 33 20.64 10.33 -2.66
C GLY A 33 20.33 9.82 -4.08
N ARG A 34 19.18 10.14 -4.67
CA ARG A 34 18.80 9.71 -6.03
C ARG A 34 19.14 10.72 -7.12
N GLY A 35 19.61 11.91 -6.75
CA GLY A 35 20.01 12.95 -7.71
C GLY A 35 18.85 13.47 -8.58
N ILE A 36 17.62 13.47 -8.05
CA ILE A 36 16.46 13.99 -8.77
C ILE A 36 16.55 15.52 -8.86
N PRO A 37 16.47 16.13 -10.06
CA PRO A 37 16.50 17.58 -10.20
C PRO A 37 15.34 18.24 -9.47
N ARG A 38 15.58 19.42 -8.87
CA ARG A 38 14.56 20.17 -8.12
C ARG A 38 13.32 20.47 -8.96
N GLU A 39 13.50 20.87 -10.22
CA GLU A 39 12.39 21.14 -11.16
C GLU A 39 11.46 19.92 -11.32
N ARG A 40 12.01 18.70 -11.25
CA ARG A 40 11.20 17.47 -11.30
C ARG A 40 10.44 17.26 -9.99
N LEU A 41 11.00 17.62 -8.85
CA LEU A 41 10.29 17.60 -7.56
C LEU A 41 9.16 18.64 -7.55
N GLU A 42 9.40 19.83 -8.07
CA GLU A 42 8.40 20.91 -8.18
C GLU A 42 7.23 20.47 -9.07
N SER A 43 7.49 19.83 -10.21
CA SER A 43 6.43 19.24 -11.05
C SER A 43 5.62 18.15 -10.32
N VAL A 44 6.27 17.31 -9.50
CA VAL A 44 5.54 16.31 -8.69
C VAL A 44 4.76 16.98 -7.54
N ALA A 45 5.27 18.06 -6.97
CA ALA A 45 4.62 18.81 -5.91
C ALA A 45 3.27 19.40 -6.37
N GLU A 46 3.14 19.80 -7.63
CA GLU A 46 1.88 20.25 -8.22
C GLU A 46 0.76 19.21 -8.03
N HIS A 47 1.07 17.91 -8.14
CA HIS A 47 0.09 16.85 -7.91
C HIS A 47 -0.46 16.86 -6.48
N TYR A 48 0.40 17.11 -5.48
CA TYR A 48 -0.02 17.23 -4.07
C TYR A 48 -0.84 18.50 -3.85
N HIS A 49 -0.48 19.61 -4.50
CA HIS A 49 -1.18 20.89 -4.34
C HIS A 49 -2.62 20.87 -4.86
N LEU A 50 -2.93 20.03 -5.86
CA LEU A 50 -4.32 19.76 -6.28
C LEU A 50 -5.21 19.22 -5.14
N PHE A 51 -4.59 18.61 -4.12
CA PHE A 51 -5.25 18.07 -2.93
C PHE A 51 -4.89 18.86 -1.66
N GLY A 52 -4.55 20.15 -1.79
CA GLY A 52 -4.21 21.01 -0.65
C GLY A 52 -2.88 20.66 0.02
N GLY A 53 -2.02 19.87 -0.63
CA GLY A 53 -0.74 19.41 -0.08
C GLY A 53 -0.86 18.23 0.88
N VAL A 54 -2.04 17.66 1.06
CA VAL A 54 -2.30 16.61 2.06
C VAL A 54 -2.38 15.24 1.37
N SER A 55 -1.49 14.32 1.75
CA SER A 55 -1.63 12.91 1.42
C SER A 55 -2.55 12.23 2.42
N PRO A 56 -3.54 11.44 1.98
CA PRO A 56 -4.48 10.80 2.91
C PRO A 56 -3.86 9.64 3.71
N ILE A 57 -2.64 9.20 3.37
CA ILE A 57 -2.01 8.02 3.98
C ILE A 57 -1.80 8.15 5.49
N ASN A 58 -1.45 9.35 5.99
CA ASN A 58 -1.23 9.56 7.42
C ASN A 58 -2.54 9.48 8.21
N ALA A 59 -3.61 10.10 7.72
CA ALA A 59 -4.94 9.99 8.32
C ALA A 59 -5.41 8.53 8.34
N GLN A 60 -5.28 7.82 7.21
CA GLN A 60 -5.65 6.40 7.12
C GLN A 60 -4.80 5.49 8.01
N CYS A 61 -3.52 5.80 8.24
CA CYS A 61 -2.72 5.06 9.21
C CYS A 61 -3.19 5.28 10.65
N ARG A 62 -3.67 6.49 11.01
CA ARG A 62 -4.28 6.72 12.33
C ARG A 62 -5.58 5.94 12.48
N GLU A 63 -6.40 5.90 11.44
CA GLU A 63 -7.66 5.14 11.42
C GLU A 63 -7.40 3.63 11.49
N LEU A 64 -6.46 3.11 10.68
CA LEU A 64 -6.03 1.71 10.73
C LEU A 64 -5.44 1.34 12.10
N LYS A 65 -4.60 2.20 12.67
CA LYS A 65 -4.06 1.99 14.02
C LYS A 65 -5.19 1.87 15.05
N ALA A 66 -6.13 2.81 15.05
CA ALA A 66 -7.26 2.79 15.98
C ALA A 66 -8.15 1.55 15.79
N ALA A 67 -8.36 1.11 14.54
CA ALA A 67 -9.12 -0.10 14.25
C ALA A 67 -8.39 -1.37 14.74
N ILE A 68 -7.06 -1.43 14.57
CA ILE A 68 -6.25 -2.53 15.12
C ILE A 68 -6.30 -2.54 16.65
N GLU A 69 -6.20 -1.37 17.30
CA GLU A 69 -6.32 -1.27 18.75
C GLU A 69 -7.67 -1.81 19.25
N ALA A 70 -8.77 -1.44 18.58
CA ALA A 70 -10.10 -1.94 18.91
C ALA A 70 -10.22 -3.47 18.68
N ASP A 71 -9.71 -4.01 17.57
CA ASP A 71 -9.73 -5.47 17.31
C ASP A 71 -8.90 -6.25 18.34
N LEU A 72 -7.75 -5.72 18.78
CA LEU A 72 -6.95 -6.35 19.83
C LEU A 72 -7.69 -6.34 21.18
N GLU A 73 -8.31 -5.21 21.56
CA GLU A 73 -9.12 -5.09 22.77
C GLU A 73 -10.32 -6.07 22.77
N ASP A 74 -11.07 -6.13 21.66
CA ASP A 74 -12.23 -7.02 21.49
C ASP A 74 -11.85 -8.52 21.57
N HIS A 75 -10.57 -8.86 21.42
CA HIS A 75 -10.05 -10.23 21.48
C HIS A 75 -9.12 -10.48 22.69
N ASP A 76 -9.20 -9.65 23.72
CA ASP A 76 -8.43 -9.78 24.97
C ASP A 76 -6.90 -9.82 24.74
N VAL A 77 -6.40 -9.10 23.72
CA VAL A 77 -4.97 -8.97 23.44
C VAL A 77 -4.47 -7.61 23.97
N ASP A 78 -3.95 -7.60 25.20
CA ASP A 78 -3.34 -6.42 25.82
C ASP A 78 -1.96 -6.12 25.21
N LEU A 79 -1.94 -5.38 24.11
CA LEU A 79 -0.73 -5.03 23.38
C LEU A 79 -0.79 -3.59 22.85
N PRO A 80 0.09 -2.67 23.29
CA PRO A 80 0.12 -1.32 22.78
C PRO A 80 0.51 -1.28 21.30
N VAL A 81 -0.18 -0.43 20.52
CA VAL A 81 0.08 -0.23 19.10
C VAL A 81 0.81 1.11 18.90
N TYR A 82 1.93 1.07 18.18
CA TYR A 82 2.72 2.22 17.76
C TYR A 82 2.61 2.40 16.25
N TRP A 83 2.89 3.60 15.75
CA TRP A 83 2.94 3.87 14.31
C TRP A 83 4.14 4.73 13.96
N GLY A 84 4.91 4.29 12.97
CA GLY A 84 6.05 5.01 12.43
C GLY A 84 6.13 4.92 10.91
N ASN A 85 6.56 6.02 10.29
CA ASN A 85 6.64 6.17 8.85
C ASN A 85 8.09 6.18 8.36
N ARG A 86 8.28 5.63 7.16
CA ARG A 86 9.58 5.57 6.49
C ARG A 86 10.05 6.94 6.00
N ASN A 87 9.14 7.75 5.45
CA ASN A 87 9.50 8.95 4.71
C ASN A 87 8.89 10.25 5.24
N TRP A 88 7.98 10.20 6.21
CA TRP A 88 7.41 11.40 6.83
C TRP A 88 7.12 11.19 8.32
N GLN A 89 6.59 12.20 9.00
CA GLN A 89 6.26 12.09 10.42
C GLN A 89 5.00 11.24 10.66
N PRO A 90 4.86 10.59 11.84
CA PRO A 90 5.92 10.37 12.83
C PRO A 90 7.00 9.48 12.24
N HIS A 91 8.28 9.89 12.30
CA HIS A 91 9.34 9.09 11.68
C HIS A 91 9.55 7.79 12.45
N LEU A 92 9.92 6.73 11.74
CA LEU A 92 10.15 5.41 12.34
C LEU A 92 11.19 5.47 13.47
N ALA A 93 12.29 6.20 13.30
CA ALA A 93 13.31 6.37 14.34
C ALA A 93 12.78 7.06 15.60
N ASP A 94 11.89 8.04 15.46
CA ASP A 94 11.27 8.73 16.60
C ASP A 94 10.29 7.81 17.33
N THR A 95 9.55 7.02 16.57
CA THR A 95 8.64 6.00 17.13
C THR A 95 9.41 4.92 17.88
N VAL A 96 10.53 4.43 17.33
CA VAL A 96 11.39 3.45 17.99
C VAL A 96 12.00 4.00 19.28
N ARG A 97 12.33 5.30 19.31
CA ARG A 97 12.78 5.97 20.55
C ARG A 97 11.68 6.03 21.59
N GLN A 98 10.46 6.39 21.20
CA GLN A 98 9.29 6.39 22.08
C GLN A 98 9.04 4.98 22.65
N MET A 99 9.03 3.95 21.80
CA MET A 99 8.86 2.55 22.24
C MET A 99 9.92 2.15 23.27
N LYS A 100 11.19 2.53 23.06
CA LYS A 100 12.26 2.28 24.04
C LYS A 100 11.97 2.97 25.37
N ASP A 101 11.60 4.26 25.32
CA ASP A 101 11.34 5.06 26.52
C ASP A 101 10.13 4.55 27.30
N ASP A 102 9.15 3.94 26.61
CA ASP A 102 7.99 3.26 27.19
C ASP A 102 8.31 1.83 27.70
N GLY A 103 9.56 1.37 27.57
CA GLY A 103 10.04 0.10 28.11
C GLY A 103 9.86 -1.11 27.19
N VAL A 104 9.43 -0.92 25.93
CA VAL A 104 9.31 -2.00 24.93
C VAL A 104 10.69 -2.63 24.69
N ARG A 105 10.77 -3.96 24.75
CA ARG A 105 12.00 -4.73 24.48
C ARG A 105 11.90 -5.54 23.20
N HIS A 106 10.72 -6.03 22.85
CA HIS A 106 10.45 -6.83 21.67
C HIS A 106 9.12 -6.45 21.04
N ALA A 107 9.13 -6.00 19.79
CA ALA A 107 7.92 -5.64 19.05
C ALA A 107 7.75 -6.45 17.77
N ALA A 108 6.50 -6.68 17.37
CA ALA A 108 6.16 -7.15 16.04
C ALA A 108 5.91 -5.94 15.13
N ALA A 109 6.31 -6.00 13.86
CA ALA A 109 6.02 -4.93 12.90
C ALA A 109 5.04 -5.38 11.82
N PHE A 110 3.85 -4.77 11.76
CA PHE A 110 2.89 -4.92 10.67
C PHE A 110 3.13 -3.80 9.66
N VAL A 111 3.45 -4.15 8.42
CA VAL A 111 3.78 -3.16 7.38
C VAL A 111 2.60 -2.98 6.43
N THR A 112 2.34 -1.76 5.97
CA THR A 112 1.24 -1.46 5.03
C THR A 112 1.54 -1.88 3.57
N SER A 113 2.51 -2.77 3.37
CA SER A 113 2.90 -3.33 2.08
C SER A 113 2.67 -4.83 2.10
N ALA A 114 1.82 -5.32 1.18
CA ALA A 114 1.29 -6.68 1.25
C ALA A 114 2.14 -7.74 0.53
N TYR A 115 3.07 -7.33 -0.33
CA TYR A 115 3.72 -8.18 -1.32
C TYR A 115 5.20 -8.42 -1.05
N SER A 116 5.74 -9.49 -1.62
CA SER A 116 7.17 -9.78 -1.63
C SER A 116 7.93 -8.89 -2.63
N GLY A 117 9.26 -8.91 -2.53
CA GLY A 117 10.17 -8.18 -3.41
C GLY A 117 10.76 -6.95 -2.73
N TYR A 118 11.85 -6.44 -3.29
CA TYR A 118 12.70 -5.49 -2.55
C TYR A 118 11.94 -4.27 -2.02
N SER A 119 11.24 -3.52 -2.89
CA SER A 119 10.52 -2.29 -2.49
C SER A 119 9.35 -2.52 -1.54
N CYS A 120 8.80 -3.74 -1.54
CA CYS A 120 7.59 -4.10 -0.80
C CYS A 120 7.91 -4.79 0.54
N ASP A 121 9.03 -5.50 0.63
CA ASP A 121 9.33 -6.41 1.73
C ASP A 121 10.71 -6.15 2.36
N ASP A 122 11.79 -6.32 1.59
CA ASP A 122 13.16 -6.22 2.10
C ASP A 122 13.49 -4.80 2.56
N GLN A 123 13.06 -3.79 1.79
CA GLN A 123 13.32 -2.40 2.12
C GLN A 123 12.66 -1.98 3.43
N TYR A 124 11.49 -2.55 3.78
CA TYR A 124 10.87 -2.31 5.09
C TYR A 124 11.71 -2.91 6.23
N VAL A 125 12.36 -4.06 6.01
CA VAL A 125 13.30 -4.64 6.99
C VAL A 125 14.51 -3.73 7.15
N GLU A 126 15.10 -3.27 6.04
CA GLU A 126 16.24 -2.34 6.06
C GLU A 126 15.89 -1.02 6.77
N ASP A 127 14.70 -0.48 6.54
CA ASP A 127 14.26 0.77 7.17
C ASP A 127 13.99 0.61 8.67
N ILE A 128 13.46 -0.55 9.11
CA ILE A 128 13.34 -0.91 10.52
C ILE A 128 14.73 -1.00 11.18
N GLU A 129 15.67 -1.71 10.57
CA GLU A 129 17.03 -1.83 11.11
C GLU A 129 17.74 -0.47 11.17
N ARG A 130 17.63 0.35 10.12
CA ARG A 130 18.18 1.71 10.10
C ARG A 130 17.59 2.61 11.19
N ALA A 131 16.30 2.45 11.51
CA ALA A 131 15.67 3.17 12.61
C ALA A 131 16.20 2.69 13.97
N ARG A 132 16.41 1.38 14.14
CA ARG A 132 17.00 0.80 15.36
C ARG A 132 18.45 1.24 15.57
N GLU A 133 19.26 1.33 14.52
CA GLU A 133 20.66 1.81 14.59
C GLU A 133 20.78 3.26 15.11
N GLN A 134 19.74 4.08 14.92
CA GLN A 134 19.69 5.47 15.40
C GLN A 134 19.32 5.59 16.88
N VAL A 135 18.90 4.50 17.53
CA VAL A 135 18.39 4.49 18.90
C VAL A 135 19.19 3.48 19.73
N PRO A 136 20.10 3.95 20.62
CA PRO A 136 20.82 3.06 21.53
C PRO A 136 19.85 2.23 22.38
N ASP A 137 20.10 0.93 22.48
CA ASP A 137 19.24 -0.05 23.18
C ASP A 137 17.81 -0.15 22.63
N ALA A 138 17.61 0.16 21.33
CA ALA A 138 16.33 0.00 20.65
C ALA A 138 15.71 -1.40 20.87
N PRO A 139 14.37 -1.49 20.96
CA PRO A 139 13.70 -2.79 20.98
C PRO A 139 14.11 -3.64 19.78
N ARG A 140 14.10 -4.96 19.97
CA ARG A 140 14.11 -5.88 18.82
C ARG A 140 12.78 -5.74 18.10
N ILE A 141 12.80 -5.62 16.78
CA ILE A 141 11.59 -5.48 15.96
C ILE A 141 11.58 -6.60 14.93
N ASP A 142 10.55 -7.45 14.98
CA ASP A 142 10.38 -8.56 14.05
C ASP A 142 9.25 -8.23 13.07
N LYS A 143 9.57 -7.99 11.79
CA LYS A 143 8.55 -7.78 10.74
C LYS A 143 7.68 -9.02 10.56
N LEU A 144 6.37 -8.85 10.62
CA LEU A 144 5.38 -9.90 10.33
C LEU A 144 5.49 -10.37 8.86
N PRO A 145 5.06 -11.61 8.55
CA PRO A 145 5.19 -12.17 7.19
C PRO A 145 4.37 -11.41 6.13
N VAL A 146 4.80 -11.55 4.86
CA VAL A 146 4.04 -11.14 3.67
C VAL A 146 2.64 -11.76 3.68
N TYR A 147 1.61 -11.00 3.30
CA TYR A 147 0.22 -11.38 3.52
C TYR A 147 -0.73 -11.19 2.32
N CYS A 148 -0.22 -10.84 1.13
CA CYS A 148 -1.04 -10.62 -0.07
C CYS A 148 -1.96 -11.79 -0.47
N LEU A 149 -1.61 -13.03 -0.10
CA LEU A 149 -2.43 -14.21 -0.40
C LEU A 149 -3.40 -14.60 0.72
N ARG A 150 -3.48 -13.80 1.79
CA ARG A 150 -4.35 -14.06 2.94
C ARG A 150 -5.79 -13.64 2.62
N PRO A 151 -6.81 -14.40 3.08
CA PRO A 151 -8.22 -14.03 2.89
C PRO A 151 -8.54 -12.62 3.41
N GLY A 152 -7.97 -12.24 4.56
CA GLY A 152 -8.15 -10.90 5.13
C GLY A 152 -7.68 -9.74 4.24
N PHE A 153 -6.81 -10.02 3.25
CA PHE A 153 -6.38 -9.05 2.25
C PHE A 153 -7.19 -9.16 0.94
N ILE A 154 -7.50 -10.38 0.48
CA ILE A 154 -8.19 -10.61 -0.80
C ILE A 154 -9.70 -10.29 -0.72
N ASP A 155 -10.35 -10.68 0.38
CA ASP A 155 -11.81 -10.60 0.50
C ASP A 155 -12.35 -9.16 0.43
N PRO A 156 -11.69 -8.14 1.04
CA PRO A 156 -12.09 -6.75 0.84
C PRO A 156 -12.08 -6.31 -0.62
N PHE A 157 -11.09 -6.74 -1.42
CA PHE A 157 -11.05 -6.44 -2.85
C PHE A 157 -12.17 -7.12 -3.64
N VAL A 158 -12.55 -8.35 -3.26
CA VAL A 158 -13.69 -9.04 -3.88
C VAL A 158 -14.97 -8.23 -3.69
N ASP A 159 -15.23 -7.78 -2.47
CA ASP A 159 -16.43 -6.99 -2.17
C ASP A 159 -16.40 -5.61 -2.81
N ALA A 160 -15.22 -4.96 -2.81
CA ALA A 160 -15.02 -3.68 -3.46
C ALA A 160 -15.22 -3.76 -4.98
N ALA A 161 -14.70 -4.81 -5.62
CA ALA A 161 -14.89 -5.06 -7.06
C ALA A 161 -16.36 -5.34 -7.39
N LYS A 162 -17.04 -6.19 -6.62
CA LYS A 162 -18.49 -6.44 -6.78
C LYS A 162 -19.30 -5.15 -6.64
N SER A 163 -19.01 -4.36 -5.61
CA SER A 163 -19.66 -3.07 -5.38
C SER A 163 -19.45 -2.13 -6.58
N ALA A 164 -18.23 -2.03 -7.10
CA ALA A 164 -17.91 -1.20 -8.26
C ALA A 164 -18.64 -1.66 -9.54
N LEU A 165 -18.74 -2.98 -9.77
CA LEU A 165 -19.48 -3.55 -10.90
C LEU A 165 -20.98 -3.19 -10.89
N THR A 166 -21.58 -2.90 -9.73
CA THR A 166 -22.99 -2.46 -9.66
C THR A 166 -23.21 -1.02 -10.14
N ARG A 167 -22.15 -0.22 -10.24
CA ARG A 167 -22.21 1.22 -10.56
C ARG A 167 -21.82 1.55 -12.00
N ILE A 168 -21.55 0.55 -12.82
CA ILE A 168 -21.03 0.69 -14.18
C ILE A 168 -21.80 -0.22 -15.15
N PRO A 169 -21.85 0.07 -16.46
CA PRO A 169 -22.50 -0.83 -17.42
C PRO A 169 -22.00 -2.28 -17.34
N HIS A 170 -22.92 -3.22 -17.58
CA HIS A 170 -22.59 -4.65 -17.65
C HIS A 170 -21.52 -4.94 -18.73
N GLY A 171 -20.75 -6.00 -18.51
CA GLY A 171 -19.67 -6.38 -19.41
C GLY A 171 -18.38 -5.56 -19.25
N ALA A 172 -18.23 -4.84 -18.13
CA ALA A 172 -16.99 -4.14 -17.81
C ALA A 172 -15.80 -5.10 -17.64
N ASN A 173 -14.64 -4.72 -18.18
CA ASN A 173 -13.39 -5.43 -17.92
C ASN A 173 -12.85 -5.05 -16.53
N LEU A 174 -12.25 -6.02 -15.83
CA LEU A 174 -11.51 -5.73 -14.59
C LEU A 174 -10.06 -5.35 -14.93
N VAL A 175 -9.60 -4.19 -14.46
CA VAL A 175 -8.23 -3.73 -14.65
C VAL A 175 -7.57 -3.65 -13.28
N PHE A 176 -6.77 -4.66 -12.94
CA PHE A 176 -6.02 -4.71 -11.69
C PHE A 176 -4.77 -3.85 -11.80
N THR A 177 -4.51 -2.99 -10.83
CA THR A 177 -3.36 -2.08 -10.84
C THR A 177 -2.52 -2.15 -9.57
N ALA A 178 -1.22 -1.96 -9.74
CA ALA A 178 -0.23 -1.86 -8.68
C ALA A 178 0.89 -0.90 -9.04
N HIS A 179 1.69 -0.46 -8.07
CA HIS A 179 2.86 0.37 -8.36
C HIS A 179 3.84 -0.41 -9.26
N SER A 180 4.28 0.21 -10.35
CA SER A 180 5.31 -0.33 -11.25
C SER A 180 6.66 -0.40 -10.52
N VAL A 181 7.49 -1.39 -10.83
CA VAL A 181 8.86 -1.45 -10.30
C VAL A 181 9.89 -1.56 -11.43
N PRO A 182 11.15 -1.12 -11.22
CA PRO A 182 12.19 -1.30 -12.21
C PRO A 182 12.37 -2.77 -12.61
N LEU A 183 12.66 -3.03 -13.89
CA LEU A 183 13.01 -4.39 -14.35
C LEU A 183 14.32 -4.93 -13.75
N ALA A 184 15.09 -4.11 -13.04
CA ALA A 184 16.26 -4.54 -12.30
C ALA A 184 15.95 -4.88 -10.82
N GLN A 185 14.73 -4.64 -10.34
CA GLN A 185 14.40 -4.83 -8.93
C GLN A 185 14.53 -6.31 -8.50
N PRO A 186 15.27 -6.61 -7.40
CA PRO A 186 15.30 -7.95 -6.82
C PRO A 186 13.92 -8.42 -6.38
N GLY A 187 13.61 -9.69 -6.63
CA GLY A 187 12.31 -10.28 -6.29
C GLY A 187 11.14 -9.87 -7.18
N ARG A 188 11.36 -9.08 -8.26
CA ARG A 188 10.31 -8.63 -9.19
C ARG A 188 9.44 -9.77 -9.72
N ALA A 189 10.02 -10.90 -10.13
CA ALA A 189 9.24 -12.02 -10.68
C ALA A 189 8.24 -12.58 -9.66
N ARG A 190 8.61 -12.60 -8.37
CA ARG A 190 7.73 -13.02 -7.29
C ARG A 190 6.64 -11.97 -7.02
N TYR A 191 6.99 -10.69 -7.02
CA TYR A 191 6.03 -9.58 -6.90
C TYR A 191 4.92 -9.68 -7.97
N VAL A 192 5.31 -9.85 -9.25
CA VAL A 192 4.36 -10.00 -10.35
C VAL A 192 3.51 -11.26 -10.19
N ALA A 193 4.11 -12.41 -9.86
CA ALA A 193 3.36 -13.65 -9.68
C ALA A 193 2.36 -13.59 -8.52
N GLU A 194 2.67 -12.86 -7.44
CA GLU A 194 1.75 -12.65 -6.32
C GLU A 194 0.61 -11.69 -6.72
N LEU A 195 0.89 -10.62 -7.47
CA LEU A 195 -0.14 -9.74 -8.03
C LEU A 195 -1.10 -10.48 -8.96
N GLU A 196 -0.58 -11.31 -9.86
CA GLU A 196 -1.39 -12.11 -10.78
C GLU A 196 -2.28 -13.10 -10.02
N GLN A 197 -1.77 -13.73 -8.96
CA GLN A 197 -2.56 -14.62 -8.10
C GLN A 197 -3.69 -13.88 -7.38
N VAL A 198 -3.41 -12.70 -6.82
CA VAL A 198 -4.44 -11.86 -6.18
C VAL A 198 -5.48 -11.41 -7.20
N ALA A 199 -5.04 -10.90 -8.36
CA ALA A 199 -5.92 -10.46 -9.44
C ALA A 199 -6.84 -11.60 -9.92
N ALA A 200 -6.27 -12.78 -10.17
CA ALA A 200 -7.04 -13.97 -10.57
C ALA A 200 -8.06 -14.39 -9.50
N ALA A 201 -7.66 -14.41 -8.22
CA ALA A 201 -8.55 -14.77 -7.12
C ALA A 201 -9.70 -13.77 -6.95
N VAL A 202 -9.43 -12.47 -7.09
CA VAL A 202 -10.46 -11.43 -7.04
C VAL A 202 -11.38 -11.53 -8.25
N ALA A 203 -10.83 -11.67 -9.46
CA ALA A 203 -11.60 -11.78 -10.69
C ALA A 203 -12.57 -12.97 -10.66
N GLU A 204 -12.08 -14.15 -10.30
CA GLU A 204 -12.87 -15.37 -10.24
C GLU A 204 -14.05 -15.25 -9.25
N ARG A 205 -13.86 -14.54 -8.13
CA ARG A 205 -14.89 -14.42 -7.08
C ARG A 205 -15.81 -13.23 -7.28
N ALA A 206 -15.36 -12.16 -7.93
CA ALA A 206 -16.11 -10.93 -8.13
C ALA A 206 -16.90 -10.95 -9.45
N ALA A 207 -16.31 -11.47 -10.52
CA ALA A 207 -16.92 -11.54 -11.85
C ALA A 207 -16.39 -12.77 -12.62
N PRO A 208 -16.85 -13.99 -12.29
CA PRO A 208 -16.41 -15.22 -12.95
C PRO A 208 -16.53 -15.12 -14.49
N GLY A 209 -15.43 -15.41 -15.19
CA GLY A 209 -15.37 -15.36 -16.66
C GLY A 209 -15.27 -13.97 -17.28
N ALA A 210 -15.28 -12.88 -16.50
CA ALA A 210 -15.03 -11.54 -17.03
C ALA A 210 -13.57 -11.38 -17.48
N PRO A 211 -13.30 -10.69 -18.60
CA PRO A 211 -11.94 -10.37 -19.00
C PRO A 211 -11.26 -9.49 -17.95
N TRP A 212 -9.99 -9.78 -17.67
CA TRP A 212 -9.20 -8.96 -16.78
C TRP A 212 -7.76 -8.82 -17.24
N SER A 213 -7.11 -7.76 -16.75
CA SER A 213 -5.69 -7.49 -16.98
C SER A 213 -5.00 -7.02 -15.70
N LEU A 214 -3.70 -7.28 -15.60
CA LEU A 214 -2.81 -6.67 -14.61
C LEU A 214 -2.02 -5.56 -15.31
N VAL A 215 -2.07 -4.35 -14.76
CA VAL A 215 -1.39 -3.16 -15.26
C VAL A 215 -0.66 -2.47 -14.10
N TYR A 216 0.12 -1.44 -14.42
CA TYR A 216 0.93 -0.74 -13.45
C TYR A 216 0.76 0.78 -13.52
N GLN A 217 1.12 1.45 -12.44
CA GLN A 217 1.06 2.91 -12.30
C GLN A 217 2.31 3.45 -11.56
N SER A 218 2.36 4.76 -11.31
CA SER A 218 3.38 5.41 -10.47
C SER A 218 4.85 5.27 -10.96
N ARG A 219 5.12 5.17 -12.27
CA ARG A 219 6.51 5.11 -12.77
C ARG A 219 7.26 6.41 -12.46
N SER A 220 8.22 6.36 -11.53
CA SER A 220 8.95 7.54 -11.01
C SER A 220 10.42 7.64 -11.45
N GLY A 221 10.95 6.66 -12.19
CA GLY A 221 12.35 6.63 -12.66
C GLY A 221 12.66 7.52 -13.88
N PRO A 222 13.93 7.62 -14.31
CA PRO A 222 14.30 8.25 -15.57
C PRO A 222 13.70 7.48 -16.78
N PRO A 223 13.40 8.15 -17.90
CA PRO A 223 12.79 7.51 -19.08
C PRO A 223 13.58 6.33 -19.65
N SER A 224 14.91 6.34 -19.48
CA SER A 224 15.82 5.28 -19.94
C SER A 224 15.84 4.04 -19.07
N GLN A 225 15.35 4.11 -17.82
CA GLN A 225 15.22 2.94 -16.97
C GLN A 225 13.94 2.19 -17.35
N PRO A 226 14.00 0.88 -17.64
CA PRO A 226 12.81 0.09 -17.94
C PRO A 226 12.09 -0.34 -16.65
N TRP A 227 10.76 -0.31 -16.70
CA TRP A 227 9.86 -0.60 -15.58
C TRP A 227 8.82 -1.65 -16.01
N LEU A 228 8.02 -2.15 -15.07
CA LEU A 228 6.89 -3.00 -15.39
C LEU A 228 5.83 -2.24 -16.19
N GLU A 229 5.28 -2.93 -17.19
CA GLU A 229 4.31 -2.44 -18.17
C GLU A 229 3.18 -3.48 -18.31
N PRO A 230 2.00 -3.08 -18.82
CA PRO A 230 1.65 -1.76 -19.36
C PRO A 230 1.31 -0.74 -18.27
N ASP A 231 1.45 0.55 -18.60
CA ASP A 231 0.88 1.66 -17.82
C ASP A 231 -0.66 1.61 -17.89
N VAL A 232 -1.33 2.03 -16.81
CA VAL A 232 -2.79 2.03 -16.72
C VAL A 232 -3.43 2.88 -17.83
N CYS A 233 -2.92 4.08 -18.13
CA CYS A 233 -3.49 4.95 -19.16
C CYS A 233 -3.30 4.36 -20.55
N ASP A 234 -2.10 3.87 -20.87
CA ASP A 234 -1.81 3.21 -22.15
C ASP A 234 -2.71 1.98 -22.35
N HIS A 235 -2.99 1.24 -21.28
CA HIS A 235 -3.88 0.09 -21.33
C HIS A 235 -5.34 0.48 -21.58
N LEU A 236 -5.83 1.59 -21.01
CA LEU A 236 -7.18 2.09 -21.27
C LEU A 236 -7.37 2.47 -22.74
N GLU A 237 -6.35 3.06 -23.37
CA GLU A 237 -6.37 3.36 -24.81
C GLU A 237 -6.51 2.10 -25.66
N ARG A 238 -5.72 1.06 -25.32
CA ARG A 238 -5.77 -0.23 -26.00
C ARG A 238 -7.15 -0.88 -25.86
N LEU A 239 -7.74 -0.88 -24.65
CA LEU A 239 -9.07 -1.43 -24.42
C LEU A 239 -10.14 -0.67 -25.22
N HIS A 240 -10.06 0.66 -25.28
CA HIS A 240 -10.94 1.47 -26.13
C HIS A 240 -10.81 1.10 -27.61
N ALA A 241 -9.58 0.94 -28.12
CA ALA A 241 -9.33 0.53 -29.50
C ALA A 241 -9.87 -0.88 -29.82
N GLU A 242 -9.97 -1.75 -28.82
CA GLU A 242 -10.57 -3.08 -28.90
C GLU A 242 -12.10 -3.07 -28.77
N GLY A 243 -12.71 -1.89 -28.59
CA GLY A 243 -14.16 -1.72 -28.49
C GLY A 243 -14.73 -1.97 -27.09
N VAL A 244 -13.90 -2.01 -26.06
CA VAL A 244 -14.35 -2.13 -24.67
C VAL A 244 -15.04 -0.83 -24.24
N GLY A 245 -16.26 -0.95 -23.72
CA GLY A 245 -17.09 0.20 -23.33
C GLY A 245 -17.04 0.58 -21.85
N ALA A 246 -16.52 -0.31 -20.99
CA ALA A 246 -16.51 -0.11 -19.55
C ALA A 246 -15.34 -0.82 -18.85
N VAL A 247 -14.78 -0.19 -17.81
CA VAL A 247 -13.71 -0.74 -16.97
C VAL A 247 -13.95 -0.51 -15.48
N VAL A 248 -13.65 -1.52 -14.67
CA VAL A 248 -13.50 -1.39 -13.22
C VAL A 248 -12.02 -1.50 -12.88
N VAL A 249 -11.43 -0.42 -12.37
CA VAL A 249 -10.05 -0.45 -11.88
C VAL A 249 -10.01 -0.92 -10.44
N VAL A 250 -9.19 -1.94 -10.14
CA VAL A 250 -9.03 -2.52 -8.81
C VAL A 250 -7.58 -2.33 -8.33
N PRO A 251 -7.33 -1.45 -7.35
CA PRO A 251 -5.97 -1.10 -6.89
C PRO A 251 -5.37 -2.14 -5.93
N VAL A 252 -5.21 -3.38 -6.40
CA VAL A 252 -4.73 -4.51 -5.59
C VAL A 252 -3.33 -4.31 -5.00
N GLY A 253 -2.51 -3.43 -5.59
CA GLY A 253 -1.19 -3.09 -5.05
C GLY A 253 -1.18 -2.32 -3.72
N PHE A 254 -2.34 -1.87 -3.20
CA PHE A 254 -2.40 -0.90 -2.10
C PHE A 254 -3.46 -1.25 -1.04
N VAL A 255 -3.10 -1.13 0.24
CA VAL A 255 -4.03 -1.36 1.36
C VAL A 255 -4.88 -0.13 1.71
N SER A 256 -4.46 1.06 1.28
CA SER A 256 -5.05 2.36 1.66
C SER A 256 -4.99 3.30 0.45
N ASP A 257 -5.91 4.26 0.35
CA ASP A 257 -5.77 5.33 -0.64
C ASP A 257 -4.59 6.22 -0.24
N HIS A 258 -3.73 6.57 -1.19
CA HIS A 258 -2.63 7.54 -1.06
C HIS A 258 -2.54 8.35 -2.35
N MET A 259 -1.56 9.25 -2.43
CA MET A 259 -1.48 10.19 -3.56
C MET A 259 -1.40 9.51 -4.93
N GLU A 260 -0.77 8.35 -5.04
CA GLU A 260 -0.71 7.63 -6.32
C GLU A 260 -2.05 7.01 -6.70
N VAL A 261 -2.85 6.56 -5.72
CA VAL A 261 -4.21 6.09 -6.02
C VAL A 261 -5.11 7.27 -6.38
N LYS A 262 -5.06 8.36 -5.60
CA LYS A 262 -5.91 9.54 -5.86
C LYS A 262 -5.55 10.25 -7.15
N TYR A 263 -4.27 10.45 -7.41
CA TYR A 263 -3.84 11.16 -8.60
C TYR A 263 -3.84 10.26 -9.83
N ASP A 264 -3.16 9.10 -9.80
CA ASP A 264 -3.02 8.29 -11.01
C ASP A 264 -4.36 7.68 -11.43
N LEU A 265 -5.22 7.30 -10.48
CA LEU A 265 -6.48 6.61 -10.79
C LEU A 265 -7.69 7.55 -10.81
N ASP A 266 -7.90 8.32 -9.73
CA ASP A 266 -9.09 9.19 -9.64
C ASP A 266 -8.95 10.49 -10.47
N HIS A 267 -7.74 10.84 -10.94
CA HIS A 267 -7.51 11.97 -11.84
C HIS A 267 -7.00 11.52 -13.21
N GLN A 268 -5.77 11.01 -13.33
CA GLN A 268 -5.17 10.73 -14.65
C GLN A 268 -5.91 9.65 -15.45
N ALA A 269 -6.13 8.47 -14.87
CA ALA A 269 -6.81 7.38 -15.55
C ALA A 269 -8.31 7.69 -15.77
N ALA A 270 -8.96 8.34 -14.81
CA ALA A 270 -10.34 8.79 -14.94
C ALA A 270 -10.51 9.81 -16.08
N ASP A 271 -9.64 10.83 -16.14
CA ASP A 271 -9.64 11.83 -17.21
C ASP A 271 -9.33 11.19 -18.57
N ARG A 272 -8.39 10.23 -18.61
CA ARG A 272 -8.08 9.49 -19.83
C ARG A 272 -9.29 8.68 -20.30
N ALA A 273 -9.97 7.99 -19.40
CA ALA A 273 -11.18 7.23 -19.73
C ALA A 273 -12.31 8.15 -20.23
N ALA A 274 -12.50 9.30 -19.57
CA ALA A 274 -13.48 10.30 -19.99
C ALA A 274 -13.18 10.83 -21.42
N ALA A 275 -11.92 11.12 -21.72
CA ALA A 275 -11.50 11.55 -23.06
C ALA A 275 -11.72 10.48 -24.14
N LEU A 276 -11.72 9.20 -23.76
CA LEU A 276 -12.02 8.06 -24.65
C LEU A 276 -13.52 7.71 -24.72
N GLY A 277 -14.37 8.33 -23.89
CA GLY A 277 -15.77 7.93 -23.72
C GLY A 277 -15.92 6.52 -23.12
N LEU A 278 -14.90 6.06 -22.38
CA LEU A 278 -14.87 4.76 -21.70
C LEU A 278 -15.50 4.90 -20.31
N ALA A 279 -16.53 4.10 -20.00
CA ALA A 279 -17.10 4.12 -18.66
C ALA A 279 -16.05 3.61 -17.65
N TYR A 280 -15.88 4.33 -16.55
CA TYR A 280 -14.81 4.09 -15.59
C TYR A 280 -15.34 4.16 -14.16
N THR A 281 -14.98 3.17 -13.34
CA THR A 281 -15.11 3.25 -11.88
C THR A 281 -13.90 2.59 -11.23
N ARG A 282 -13.49 3.11 -10.07
CA ARG A 282 -12.50 2.47 -9.23
C ARG A 282 -13.16 1.69 -8.08
N ALA A 283 -12.60 0.54 -7.73
CA ALA A 283 -12.92 -0.19 -6.51
C ALA A 283 -12.16 0.40 -5.31
N ALA A 284 -12.78 0.36 -4.13
CA ALA A 284 -12.14 0.83 -2.89
C ALA A 284 -10.92 -0.05 -2.53
N THR A 285 -9.96 0.55 -1.82
CA THR A 285 -8.89 -0.17 -1.11
C THR A 285 -9.43 -0.79 0.20
N PRO A 286 -8.74 -1.79 0.80
CA PRO A 286 -9.19 -2.43 2.04
C PRO A 286 -9.37 -1.46 3.21
N HIS A 287 -8.46 -0.51 3.37
CA HIS A 287 -8.42 0.51 4.41
C HIS A 287 -8.62 -0.11 5.82
N THR A 288 -9.77 0.13 6.45
CA THR A 288 -10.15 -0.39 7.78
C THR A 288 -11.19 -1.51 7.70
N ASP A 289 -11.24 -2.27 6.60
CA ASP A 289 -12.10 -3.46 6.52
C ASP A 289 -11.80 -4.40 7.70
N PRO A 290 -12.80 -4.85 8.47
CA PRO A 290 -12.58 -5.66 9.67
C PRO A 290 -11.73 -6.91 9.44
N ARG A 291 -11.80 -7.51 8.23
CA ARG A 291 -11.00 -8.69 7.89
C ARG A 291 -9.53 -8.36 7.68
N PHE A 292 -9.24 -7.16 7.15
CA PHE A 292 -7.86 -6.67 7.01
C PHE A 292 -7.28 -6.23 8.35
N VAL A 293 -8.10 -5.61 9.20
CA VAL A 293 -7.71 -5.26 10.57
C VAL A 293 -7.37 -6.52 11.37
N ALA A 294 -8.25 -7.53 11.36
CA ALA A 294 -8.03 -8.80 12.05
C ALA A 294 -6.78 -9.54 11.54
N LEU A 295 -6.39 -9.36 10.28
CA LEU A 295 -5.18 -9.96 9.71
C LEU A 295 -3.91 -9.55 10.47
N ALA A 296 -3.83 -8.32 10.98
CA ALA A 296 -2.69 -7.88 11.79
C ALA A 296 -2.58 -8.71 13.08
N ARG A 297 -3.71 -8.96 13.77
CA ARG A 297 -3.79 -9.82 14.95
C ARG A 297 -3.50 -11.28 14.61
N GLU A 298 -4.06 -11.81 13.53
CA GLU A 298 -3.82 -13.21 13.10
C GLU A 298 -2.32 -13.48 12.89
N LEU A 299 -1.64 -12.61 12.14
CA LEU A 299 -0.20 -12.75 11.86
C LEU A 299 0.64 -12.62 13.14
N LEU A 300 0.23 -11.75 14.07
CA LEU A 300 0.86 -11.60 15.38
C LEU A 300 0.76 -12.89 16.22
N LEU A 301 -0.43 -13.50 16.27
CA LEU A 301 -0.68 -14.71 17.04
C LEU A 301 0.04 -15.93 16.44
N GLU A 302 0.00 -16.12 15.12
CA GLU A 302 0.72 -17.20 14.42
C GLU A 302 2.22 -17.20 14.73
N ARG A 303 2.83 -16.01 14.74
CA ARG A 303 4.27 -15.87 15.00
C ARG A 303 4.63 -16.16 16.46
N SER A 304 3.69 -15.95 17.37
CA SER A 304 3.88 -16.26 18.79
C SER A 304 3.97 -17.77 19.02
N ASP A 305 3.22 -18.56 18.26
CA ASP A 305 3.14 -20.03 18.35
C ASP A 305 4.31 -20.80 17.71
N HIS A 306 5.01 -20.24 16.71
CA HIS A 306 5.95 -20.98 15.84
C HIS A 306 7.43 -21.07 16.27
N ARG A 307 7.81 -20.78 17.52
CA ARG A 307 9.19 -21.06 18.00
C ARG A 307 9.22 -21.79 19.33
N THR A 308 8.59 -22.95 19.36
CA THR A 308 8.85 -24.03 20.33
C THR A 308 10.09 -24.82 19.93
#